data_AF-A0A9P5ZEQ6-F1
#
_entry.id   AF-A0A9P5ZEQ6-F1
#
_cell.length_a   1.000
_cell.length_b   1.000
_cell.length_c   1.000
_cell.angle_alpha   90.00
_cell.angle_beta   90.00
_cell.angle_gamma   90.00
#
_symmetry.space_group_name_H-M   'P 1'
#
loop_
_entity.id
_entity.type
_entity.pdbx_description
1 polymer ?
#
loop_
_entity_poly.entity_id
_entity_poly.type
_entity_poly.pdbx_seq_one_letter_code
_entity_poly.pdbx_strand_id
1 'polypeptide(L)'
;MEAKLAQISSLSQKDKGPAFISLIPDVLSQSGPNLAKDLHALVDTVVNQDSVGLVVGRQVLSELVRILGEDAIKDVALRKLVVEDTLETVQPRIVSYEEQVNSLRFQLADLLEGEEEWSDAARVLMGISLDSGQRSIGDSEKLRIYVRIVRLLLEDEDSVQAETYYNRAALLVHSANDRETLLQFKLCQARISDYSRKFLEAASRYHELSYVGEIDEEERRHMLLAAVTCAVLAPAGPNRSRVLASLYRDERTVDLPTYNILSKMFLDHILRSAEVKEFEKSLKQHQLAKIAISSNDRLASIGNDDGGDMDPNASTRTGPSTVLDRAVMEHNLLASSNIYNNITFRGLGALLDLTPGAAETMARKMIEQGRLRGSIDQVDKLIWFEKNREEDDAQGKAGGLGEVEEAEDTGAPFTKRWDTQIRLTAAHVESIVQHLTEKGLVTFSVEDK
;
A
#
# COMPACT_ATOMS: atom_id res chain seq x y z
N MET A 1 -24.47 35.00 33.01
CA MET A 1 -25.09 34.25 31.90
C MET A 1 -26.45 33.67 32.28
N GLU A 2 -26.54 32.89 33.35
CA GLU A 2 -27.76 32.19 33.80
C GLU A 2 -29.03 33.04 33.94
N ALA A 3 -28.94 34.25 34.53
CA ALA A 3 -30.11 35.13 34.67
C ALA A 3 -30.69 35.59 33.31
N LYS A 4 -29.84 35.81 32.31
CA LYS A 4 -30.28 36.15 30.94
C LYS A 4 -30.95 34.94 30.27
N LEU A 5 -30.36 33.75 30.44
CA LEU A 5 -30.91 32.50 29.92
C LEU A 5 -32.31 32.21 30.51
N ALA A 6 -32.47 32.33 31.82
CA ALA A 6 -33.75 32.16 32.50
C ALA A 6 -34.82 33.16 32.01
N GLN A 7 -34.43 34.42 31.77
CA GLN A 7 -35.33 35.44 31.23
C GLN A 7 -35.80 35.07 29.82
N ILE A 8 -34.90 34.65 28.94
CA ILE A 8 -35.23 34.23 27.57
C ILE A 8 -36.12 32.97 27.59
N SER A 9 -35.84 32.02 28.47
CA SER A 9 -36.65 30.80 28.65
C SER A 9 -38.10 31.09 29.05
N SER A 10 -38.39 32.27 29.62
CA SER A 10 -39.76 32.69 30.00
C SER A 10 -40.54 33.35 28.85
N LEU A 11 -39.91 33.68 27.73
CA LEU A 11 -40.53 34.35 26.58
C LEU A 11 -41.55 33.45 25.86
N SER A 12 -42.34 34.04 24.95
CA SER A 12 -43.21 33.27 24.06
C SER A 12 -42.37 32.39 23.12
N GLN A 13 -42.88 31.21 22.72
CA GLN A 13 -42.16 30.27 21.84
C GLN A 13 -41.67 30.92 20.53
N LYS A 14 -42.39 31.91 20.01
CA LYS A 14 -42.01 32.64 18.79
C LYS A 14 -40.77 33.52 18.98
N ASP A 15 -40.57 34.05 20.19
CA ASP A 15 -39.52 35.01 20.49
C ASP A 15 -38.26 34.35 21.08
N LYS A 16 -38.38 33.12 21.62
CA LYS A 16 -37.26 32.38 22.21
C LYS A 16 -36.13 32.13 21.22
N GLY A 17 -36.44 31.64 20.01
CA GLY A 17 -35.44 31.31 18.98
C GLY A 17 -34.54 32.49 18.62
N PRO A 18 -35.10 33.60 18.12
CA PRO A 18 -34.33 34.81 17.80
C PRO A 18 -33.55 35.37 18.99
N ALA A 19 -34.13 35.34 20.19
CA ALA A 19 -33.48 35.84 21.40
C ALA A 19 -32.25 35.02 21.79
N PHE A 20 -32.33 33.68 21.78
CA PHE A 20 -31.16 32.82 22.02
C PHE A 20 -30.09 32.95 20.93
N ILE A 21 -30.50 33.04 19.66
CA ILE A 21 -29.56 33.25 18.53
C ILE A 21 -28.79 34.57 18.69
N SER A 22 -29.48 35.66 19.06
CA SER A 22 -28.84 36.97 19.25
C SER A 22 -27.80 36.99 20.38
N LEU A 23 -27.86 36.02 21.31
CA LEU A 23 -26.94 35.91 22.42
C LEU A 23 -25.60 35.28 22.01
N ILE A 24 -25.55 34.52 20.90
CA ILE A 24 -24.32 33.84 20.46
C ILE A 24 -23.23 34.87 20.07
N PRO A 25 -23.49 35.87 19.20
CA PRO A 25 -22.51 36.92 18.90
C PRO A 25 -22.10 37.74 20.13
N ASP A 26 -23.05 38.02 21.04
CA ASP A 26 -22.78 38.76 22.28
C ASP A 26 -21.76 38.01 23.15
N VAL A 27 -21.93 36.70 23.33
CA VAL A 27 -21.01 35.84 24.10
C VAL A 27 -19.64 35.78 23.44
N LEU A 28 -19.58 35.63 22.12
CA LEU A 28 -18.32 35.61 21.36
C LEU A 28 -17.56 36.95 21.45
N SER A 29 -18.28 38.08 21.37
CA SER A 29 -17.69 39.42 21.45
C SER A 29 -17.08 39.74 22.81
N GLN A 30 -17.55 39.07 23.87
CA GLN A 30 -17.07 39.27 25.24
C GLN A 30 -15.74 38.56 25.54
N SER A 31 -15.17 37.84 24.54
CA SER A 31 -13.77 37.34 24.45
C SER A 31 -13.00 37.38 25.77
N GLY A 32 -13.36 36.46 26.67
CA GLY A 32 -12.78 36.34 28.00
C GLY A 32 -12.60 34.87 28.41
N PRO A 33 -11.96 34.60 29.56
CA PRO A 33 -11.66 33.24 30.03
C PRO A 33 -12.91 32.38 30.33
N ASN A 34 -14.10 32.98 30.29
CA ASN A 34 -15.37 32.30 30.53
C ASN A 34 -16.14 31.93 29.26
N LEU A 35 -15.60 32.20 28.06
CA LEU A 35 -16.31 31.95 26.79
C LEU A 35 -16.86 30.53 26.68
N ALA A 36 -16.00 29.53 26.94
CA ALA A 36 -16.40 28.12 26.90
C ALA A 36 -17.51 27.81 27.92
N LYS A 37 -17.44 28.38 29.13
CA LYS A 37 -18.46 28.19 30.17
C LYS A 37 -19.79 28.83 29.80
N ASP A 38 -19.76 30.02 29.21
CA ASP A 38 -20.96 30.74 28.82
C ASP A 38 -21.66 30.07 27.62
N LEU A 39 -20.88 29.54 26.67
CA LEU A 39 -21.38 28.71 25.57
C LEU A 39 -21.94 27.37 26.07
N HIS A 40 -21.23 26.69 26.99
CA HIS A 40 -21.72 25.48 27.65
C HIS A 40 -23.09 25.71 28.30
N ALA A 41 -23.21 26.78 29.12
CA ALA A 41 -24.45 27.12 29.79
C ALA A 41 -25.60 27.42 28.81
N LEU A 42 -25.30 28.07 27.67
CA LEU A 42 -26.25 28.30 26.60
C LEU A 42 -26.72 26.98 25.98
N VAL A 43 -25.80 26.11 25.59
CA VAL A 43 -26.09 24.81 24.98
C VAL A 43 -26.89 23.93 25.94
N ASP A 44 -26.45 23.78 27.19
CA ASP A 44 -27.14 22.99 28.21
C ASP A 44 -28.57 23.51 28.44
N THR A 45 -28.75 24.83 28.54
CA THR A 45 -30.09 25.43 28.67
C THR A 45 -30.98 25.10 27.47
N VAL A 46 -30.44 25.22 26.27
CA VAL A 46 -31.20 25.07 25.02
C VAL A 46 -31.53 23.60 24.71
N VAL A 47 -30.66 22.68 25.11
CA VAL A 47 -30.76 21.25 24.80
C VAL A 47 -31.45 20.46 25.91
N ASN A 48 -31.13 20.74 27.16
CA ASN A 48 -31.55 19.92 28.29
C ASN A 48 -32.74 20.50 29.08
N GLN A 49 -33.10 21.78 28.90
CA GLN A 49 -34.30 22.34 29.53
C GLN A 49 -35.54 22.16 28.63
N ASP A 50 -36.53 21.42 29.15
CA ASP A 50 -37.80 21.18 28.45
C ASP A 50 -38.59 22.46 28.13
N SER A 51 -38.36 23.55 28.88
CA SER A 51 -39.03 24.83 28.68
C SER A 51 -38.71 25.50 27.32
N VAL A 52 -37.55 25.19 26.72
CA VAL A 52 -37.09 25.79 25.46
C VAL A 52 -37.78 25.14 24.28
N GLY A 53 -37.81 23.80 24.25
CA GLY A 53 -38.41 23.00 23.19
C GLY A 53 -37.48 22.72 22.01
N LEU A 54 -37.73 21.59 21.32
CA LEU A 54 -36.83 21.04 20.29
C LEU A 54 -36.63 21.95 19.08
N VAL A 55 -37.66 22.67 18.64
CA VAL A 55 -37.58 23.54 17.44
C VAL A 55 -36.61 24.69 17.68
N VAL A 56 -36.74 25.36 18.82
CA VAL A 56 -35.82 26.41 19.25
C VAL A 56 -34.42 25.83 19.45
N GLY A 57 -34.33 24.66 20.08
CA GLY A 57 -33.06 23.93 20.25
C GLY A 57 -32.29 23.71 18.95
N ARG A 58 -32.98 23.20 17.92
CA ARG A 58 -32.39 22.97 16.60
C ARG A 58 -31.95 24.27 15.93
N GLN A 59 -32.76 25.33 16.00
CA GLN A 59 -32.43 26.63 15.42
C GLN A 59 -31.15 27.23 16.03
N VAL A 60 -31.06 27.22 17.36
CA VAL A 60 -29.92 27.79 18.10
C VAL A 60 -28.67 26.95 17.87
N LEU A 61 -28.76 25.62 17.94
CA LEU A 61 -27.61 24.76 17.66
C LEU A 61 -27.14 24.87 16.21
N SER A 62 -28.05 24.90 15.23
CA SER A 62 -27.66 25.10 13.82
C SER A 62 -26.89 26.40 13.62
N GLU A 63 -27.31 27.49 14.29
CA GLU A 63 -26.61 28.77 14.22
C GLU A 63 -25.25 28.73 14.93
N LEU A 64 -25.16 28.09 16.11
CA LEU A 64 -23.89 27.89 16.80
C LEU A 64 -22.90 27.10 15.94
N VAL A 65 -23.35 26.00 15.34
CA VAL A 65 -22.54 25.19 14.41
C VAL A 65 -22.07 26.00 13.22
N ARG A 66 -22.95 26.83 12.62
CA ARG A 66 -22.59 27.72 11.51
C ARG A 66 -21.48 28.68 11.92
N ILE A 67 -21.62 29.33 13.08
CA ILE A 67 -20.65 30.31 13.57
C ILE A 67 -19.31 29.65 13.93
N LEU A 68 -19.31 28.45 14.52
CA LEU A 68 -18.10 27.70 14.81
C LEU A 68 -17.35 27.30 13.51
N GLY A 69 -18.08 27.00 12.45
CA GLY A 69 -17.52 26.69 11.12
C GLY A 69 -16.98 27.91 10.35
N GLU A 70 -17.38 29.13 10.70
CA GLU A 70 -16.90 30.38 10.08
C GLU A 70 -15.66 30.97 10.77
N ASP A 71 -14.89 30.14 11.49
CA ASP A 71 -13.68 30.55 12.22
C ASP A 71 -13.91 31.70 13.23
N ALA A 72 -15.13 31.83 13.78
CA ALA A 72 -15.45 32.89 14.74
C ALA A 72 -14.59 32.83 16.01
N ILE A 73 -14.13 31.63 16.39
CA ILE A 73 -13.13 31.41 17.43
C ILE A 73 -11.79 31.11 16.74
N LYS A 74 -10.88 32.10 16.75
CA LYS A 74 -9.54 31.97 16.12
C LYS A 74 -8.60 31.02 16.85
N ASP A 75 -8.80 30.88 18.17
CA ASP A 75 -8.04 29.93 18.97
C ASP A 75 -8.57 28.51 18.68
N VAL A 76 -7.75 27.73 17.96
CA VAL A 76 -8.08 26.38 17.52
C VAL A 76 -8.34 25.45 18.71
N ALA A 77 -7.54 25.56 19.77
CA ALA A 77 -7.67 24.72 20.96
C ALA A 77 -8.97 25.04 21.73
N LEU A 78 -9.29 26.34 21.85
CA LEU A 78 -10.56 26.76 22.46
C LEU A 78 -11.76 26.33 21.62
N ARG A 79 -11.67 26.43 20.29
CA ARG A 79 -12.73 25.98 19.38
C ARG A 79 -12.97 24.48 19.49
N LYS A 80 -11.90 23.68 19.50
CA LYS A 80 -11.96 22.22 19.71
C LYS A 80 -12.68 21.89 21.01
N LEU A 81 -12.28 22.53 22.11
CA LEU A 81 -12.90 22.35 23.42
C LEU A 81 -14.40 22.66 23.39
N VAL A 82 -14.81 23.77 22.75
CA VAL A 82 -16.23 24.15 22.64
C VAL A 82 -17.01 23.11 21.80
N VAL A 83 -16.44 22.60 20.72
CA VAL A 83 -17.08 21.57 19.88
C VAL A 83 -17.24 20.26 20.63
N GLU A 84 -16.19 19.80 21.34
CA GLU A 84 -16.22 18.60 22.17
C GLU A 84 -17.25 18.70 23.30
N ASP A 85 -17.24 19.82 24.02
CA ASP A 85 -18.20 20.10 25.10
C ASP A 85 -19.65 20.18 24.60
N THR A 86 -19.87 20.78 23.42
CA THR A 86 -21.20 20.84 22.79
C THR A 86 -21.67 19.43 22.41
N LEU A 87 -20.79 18.59 21.85
CA LEU A 87 -21.10 17.20 21.52
C LEU A 87 -21.44 16.37 22.77
N GLU A 88 -20.68 16.53 23.85
CA GLU A 88 -20.93 15.85 25.13
C GLU A 88 -22.28 16.27 25.73
N THR A 89 -22.58 17.58 25.71
CA THR A 89 -23.84 18.13 26.23
C THR A 89 -25.06 17.63 25.45
N VAL A 90 -24.93 17.44 24.13
CA VAL A 90 -26.00 16.95 23.25
C VAL A 90 -26.14 15.42 23.29
N GLN A 91 -25.11 14.70 23.76
CA GLN A 91 -25.05 13.22 23.74
C GLN A 91 -26.30 12.51 24.30
N PRO A 92 -26.92 12.93 25.44
CA PRO A 92 -28.12 12.28 25.96
C PRO A 92 -29.34 12.38 25.04
N ARG A 93 -29.37 13.37 24.14
CA ARG A 93 -30.47 13.65 23.21
C ARG A 93 -30.04 13.56 21.74
N ILE A 94 -28.98 12.80 21.44
CA ILE A 94 -28.33 12.74 20.11
C ILE A 94 -29.32 12.50 18.95
N VAL A 95 -30.32 11.63 19.13
CA VAL A 95 -31.35 11.32 18.12
C VAL A 95 -32.20 12.55 17.75
N SER A 96 -32.38 13.49 18.69
CA SER A 96 -33.19 14.70 18.47
C SER A 96 -32.44 15.78 17.69
N TYR A 97 -31.10 15.74 17.69
CA TYR A 97 -30.19 16.77 17.17
C TYR A 97 -29.16 16.19 16.18
N GLU A 98 -29.52 15.10 15.50
CA GLU A 98 -28.61 14.32 14.64
C GLU A 98 -27.91 15.16 13.56
N GLU A 99 -28.62 16.07 12.90
CA GLU A 99 -28.07 16.96 11.87
C GLU A 99 -26.97 17.89 12.42
N GLN A 100 -27.23 18.50 13.59
CA GLN A 100 -26.29 19.40 14.26
C GLN A 100 -25.07 18.61 14.77
N VAL A 101 -25.30 17.42 15.33
CA VAL A 101 -24.23 16.52 15.80
C VAL A 101 -23.34 16.06 14.66
N ASN A 102 -23.90 15.67 13.51
CA ASN A 102 -23.11 15.28 12.34
C ASN A 102 -22.25 16.45 11.84
N SER A 103 -22.81 17.67 11.82
CA SER A 103 -22.07 18.87 11.42
C SER A 103 -20.92 19.19 12.38
N LEU A 104 -21.14 19.06 13.70
CA LEU A 104 -20.08 19.19 14.71
C LEU A 104 -19.01 18.11 14.58
N ARG A 105 -19.38 16.87 14.25
CA ARG A 105 -18.43 15.78 14.01
C ARG A 105 -17.54 16.05 12.81
N PHE A 106 -18.08 16.61 11.72
CA PHE A 106 -17.23 17.03 10.58
C PHE A 106 -16.24 18.11 10.99
N GLN A 107 -16.69 19.16 11.68
CA GLN A 107 -15.80 20.23 12.17
C GLN A 107 -14.74 19.71 13.14
N LEU A 108 -15.10 18.80 14.07
CA LEU A 108 -14.16 18.19 15.00
C LEU A 108 -13.13 17.32 14.25
N ALA A 109 -13.56 16.58 13.23
CA ALA A 109 -12.64 15.79 12.41
C ALA A 109 -11.66 16.70 11.65
N ASP A 110 -12.11 17.83 11.11
CA ASP A 110 -11.24 18.82 10.45
C ASP A 110 -10.21 19.41 11.43
N LEU A 111 -10.62 19.68 12.67
CA LEU A 111 -9.74 20.17 13.73
C LEU A 111 -8.68 19.14 14.14
N LEU A 112 -9.08 17.90 14.36
CA LEU A 112 -8.19 16.80 14.72
C LEU A 112 -7.23 16.46 13.57
N GLU A 113 -7.70 16.50 12.33
CA GLU A 113 -6.85 16.30 11.14
C GLU A 113 -5.77 17.40 11.04
N GLY A 114 -6.11 18.65 11.36
CA GLY A 114 -5.15 19.75 11.42
C GLY A 114 -4.12 19.66 12.56
N GLU A 115 -4.41 18.87 13.60
CA GLU A 115 -3.49 18.57 14.72
C GLU A 115 -2.71 17.27 14.50
N GLU A 116 -2.86 16.62 13.33
CA GLU A 116 -2.28 15.31 13.01
C GLU A 116 -2.76 14.16 13.94
N GLU A 117 -3.91 14.34 14.59
CA GLU A 117 -4.55 13.32 15.45
C GLU A 117 -5.45 12.40 14.61
N TRP A 118 -4.82 11.59 13.75
CA TRP A 118 -5.50 10.80 12.70
C TRP A 118 -6.51 9.79 13.25
N SER A 119 -6.14 9.05 14.30
CA SER A 119 -6.96 8.00 14.90
C SER A 119 -8.23 8.55 15.56
N ASP A 120 -8.12 9.72 16.19
CA ASP A 120 -9.27 10.37 16.82
C ASP A 120 -10.18 11.00 15.77
N ALA A 121 -9.62 11.64 14.74
CA ALA A 121 -10.39 12.15 13.60
C ALA A 121 -11.20 11.03 12.91
N ALA A 122 -10.57 9.87 12.68
CA ALA A 122 -11.25 8.71 12.12
C ALA A 122 -12.41 8.26 13.02
N ARG A 123 -12.19 8.14 14.34
CA ARG A 123 -13.22 7.71 15.31
C ARG A 123 -14.42 8.65 15.32
N VAL A 124 -14.20 9.96 15.22
CA VAL A 124 -15.26 10.96 15.15
C VAL A 124 -16.13 10.76 13.91
N LEU A 125 -15.52 10.60 12.74
CA LEU A 125 -16.20 10.35 11.46
C LEU A 125 -16.92 8.99 11.43
N MET A 126 -16.33 7.96 12.03
CA MET A 126 -16.93 6.62 12.11
C MET A 126 -18.25 6.60 12.87
N GLY A 127 -18.44 7.52 13.83
CA GLY A 127 -19.69 7.64 14.58
C GLY A 127 -20.75 8.53 13.92
N ILE A 128 -20.54 9.00 12.69
CA ILE A 128 -21.56 9.70 11.91
C ILE A 128 -22.58 8.69 11.38
N SER A 129 -23.86 8.98 11.61
CA SER A 129 -24.98 8.22 11.10
C SER A 129 -25.22 8.47 9.61
N LEU A 130 -24.60 7.65 8.75
CA LEU A 130 -24.73 7.81 7.28
C LEU A 130 -26.07 7.30 6.72
N ASP A 131 -26.71 6.35 7.41
CA ASP A 131 -27.90 5.63 6.94
C ASP A 131 -29.18 5.91 7.76
N SER A 132 -29.08 6.54 8.93
CA SER A 132 -30.16 6.57 9.95
C SER A 132 -30.91 7.88 10.15
N GLY A 133 -30.75 8.87 9.25
CA GLY A 133 -31.45 10.16 9.35
C GLY A 133 -32.74 10.29 8.51
N GLN A 134 -33.58 11.27 8.86
CA GLN A 134 -34.74 11.73 8.05
C GLN A 134 -34.34 12.26 6.65
N ARG A 135 -33.05 12.48 6.43
CA ARG A 135 -32.45 12.88 5.15
C ARG A 135 -31.27 11.94 4.88
N SER A 136 -31.44 10.99 3.96
CA SER A 136 -30.36 10.08 3.59
C SER A 136 -29.25 10.85 2.87
N ILE A 137 -28.00 10.65 3.30
CA ILE A 137 -26.81 11.15 2.61
C ILE A 137 -26.71 10.42 1.26
N GLY A 138 -26.39 11.13 0.18
CA GLY A 138 -26.23 10.52 -1.15
C GLY A 138 -25.00 9.61 -1.22
N ASP A 139 -25.03 8.60 -2.09
CA ASP A 139 -23.97 7.58 -2.17
C ASP A 139 -22.58 8.17 -2.49
N SER A 140 -22.52 9.21 -3.34
CA SER A 140 -21.27 9.92 -3.64
C SER A 140 -20.68 10.63 -2.41
N GLU A 141 -21.52 11.17 -1.53
CA GLU A 141 -21.09 11.83 -0.30
C GLU A 141 -20.65 10.78 0.74
N LYS A 142 -21.37 9.66 0.85
CA LYS A 142 -20.97 8.51 1.68
C LYS A 142 -19.60 7.98 1.27
N LEU A 143 -19.36 7.87 -0.04
CA LEU A 143 -18.06 7.46 -0.57
C LEU A 143 -16.94 8.40 -0.10
N ARG A 144 -17.13 9.73 -0.22
CA ARG A 144 -16.15 10.72 0.25
C ARG A 144 -15.80 10.52 1.72
N ILE A 145 -16.81 10.32 2.57
CA ILE A 145 -16.62 10.10 4.00
C ILE A 145 -15.87 8.79 4.27
N TYR A 146 -16.25 7.69 3.61
CA TYR A 146 -15.53 6.43 3.78
C TYR A 146 -14.08 6.49 3.29
N VAL A 147 -13.82 7.14 2.15
CA VAL A 147 -12.44 7.33 1.65
C VAL A 147 -11.63 8.16 2.65
N ARG A 148 -12.20 9.22 3.24
CA ARG A 148 -11.56 10.02 4.28
C ARG A 148 -11.24 9.18 5.53
N ILE A 149 -12.19 8.39 6.03
CA ILE A 149 -11.96 7.47 7.17
C ILE A 149 -10.82 6.50 6.88
N VAL A 150 -10.81 5.89 5.68
CA VAL A 150 -9.75 4.95 5.28
C VAL A 150 -8.39 5.65 5.24
N ARG A 151 -8.30 6.87 4.70
CA ARG A 151 -7.04 7.64 4.68
C ARG A 151 -6.51 7.87 6.10
N LEU A 152 -7.35 8.36 7.00
CA LEU A 152 -7.00 8.65 8.39
C LEU A 152 -6.52 7.39 9.14
N LEU A 153 -7.24 6.26 9.00
CA LEU A 153 -6.86 4.99 9.63
C LEU A 153 -5.52 4.45 9.11
N LEU A 154 -5.19 4.69 7.83
CA LEU A 154 -3.94 4.23 7.23
C LEU A 154 -2.72 5.09 7.61
N GLU A 155 -2.91 6.30 8.16
CA GLU A 155 -1.82 7.12 8.71
C GLU A 155 -1.29 6.56 10.03
N ASP A 156 -2.17 5.99 10.87
CA ASP A 156 -1.80 5.34 12.15
C ASP A 156 -1.67 3.80 12.03
N GLU A 157 -1.42 3.31 10.81
CA GLU A 157 -1.23 1.88 10.48
C GLU A 157 -2.37 0.92 10.89
N ASP A 158 -3.60 1.40 11.16
CA ASP A 158 -4.77 0.54 11.44
C ASP A 158 -5.38 -0.04 10.15
N SER A 159 -4.65 -0.97 9.55
CA SER A 159 -5.02 -1.59 8.28
C SER A 159 -6.32 -2.42 8.37
N VAL A 160 -6.65 -2.94 9.55
CA VAL A 160 -7.81 -3.84 9.73
C VAL A 160 -9.11 -3.04 9.69
N GLN A 161 -9.17 -1.93 10.44
CA GLN A 161 -10.34 -1.04 10.35
C GLN A 161 -10.40 -0.35 9.00
N ALA A 162 -9.25 0.05 8.43
CA ALA A 162 -9.18 0.63 7.10
C ALA A 162 -9.76 -0.30 6.02
N GLU A 163 -9.42 -1.59 6.03
CA GLU A 163 -9.97 -2.56 5.07
C GLU A 163 -11.50 -2.70 5.20
N THR A 164 -12.03 -2.63 6.43
CA THR A 164 -13.47 -2.69 6.68
C THR A 164 -14.21 -1.52 6.03
N TYR A 165 -13.73 -0.30 6.23
CA TYR A 165 -14.34 0.90 5.62
C TYR A 165 -14.08 1.00 4.12
N TYR A 166 -12.94 0.52 3.64
CA TYR A 166 -12.64 0.42 2.22
C TYR A 166 -13.63 -0.52 1.50
N ASN A 167 -13.96 -1.66 2.09
CA ASN A 167 -14.94 -2.57 1.51
C ASN A 167 -16.33 -1.92 1.39
N ARG A 168 -16.72 -1.06 2.35
CA ARG A 168 -17.96 -0.26 2.26
C ARG A 168 -17.86 0.80 1.16
N ALA A 169 -16.72 1.48 1.05
CA ALA A 169 -16.46 2.45 -0.02
C ALA A 169 -16.51 1.79 -1.42
N ALA A 170 -15.94 0.60 -1.56
CA ALA A 170 -15.86 -0.13 -2.83
C ALA A 170 -17.26 -0.45 -3.40
N LEU A 171 -18.27 -0.66 -2.55
CA LEU A 171 -19.65 -0.85 -3.00
C LEU A 171 -20.24 0.41 -3.64
N LEU A 172 -19.77 1.59 -3.26
CA LEU A 172 -20.31 2.89 -3.68
C LEU A 172 -19.46 3.59 -4.74
N VAL A 173 -18.30 3.03 -5.12
CA VAL A 173 -17.35 3.69 -6.04
C VAL A 173 -17.96 4.06 -7.40
N HIS A 174 -18.94 3.28 -7.86
CA HIS A 174 -19.66 3.50 -9.12
C HIS A 174 -20.57 4.74 -9.10
N SER A 175 -20.88 5.27 -7.91
CA SER A 175 -21.68 6.48 -7.72
C SER A 175 -20.85 7.77 -7.79
N ALA A 176 -19.51 7.65 -7.81
CA ALA A 176 -18.61 8.80 -7.82
C ALA A 176 -18.53 9.43 -9.21
N ASN A 177 -18.76 10.74 -9.27
CA ASN A 177 -18.54 11.54 -10.47
C ASN A 177 -17.31 12.43 -10.36
N ASP A 178 -16.77 12.61 -9.15
CA ASP A 178 -15.61 13.45 -8.90
C ASP A 178 -14.32 12.62 -9.00
N ARG A 179 -13.38 13.18 -9.75
CA ARG A 179 -12.15 12.49 -10.15
C ARG A 179 -11.17 12.35 -8.98
N GLU A 180 -11.16 13.33 -8.09
CA GLU A 180 -10.32 13.38 -6.90
C GLU A 180 -10.64 12.22 -5.94
N THR A 181 -11.91 12.01 -5.57
CA THR A 181 -12.31 10.90 -4.69
C THR A 181 -11.99 9.56 -5.32
N LEU A 182 -12.14 9.42 -6.64
CA LEU A 182 -11.75 8.20 -7.35
C LEU A 182 -10.24 7.94 -7.28
N LEU A 183 -9.41 8.98 -7.37
CA LEU A 183 -7.95 8.84 -7.22
C LEU A 183 -7.56 8.51 -5.78
N GLN A 184 -8.14 9.19 -4.80
CA GLN A 184 -7.93 8.89 -3.39
C GLN A 184 -8.37 7.46 -3.04
N PHE A 185 -9.51 7.00 -3.57
CA PHE A 185 -9.98 5.62 -3.41
C PHE A 185 -8.97 4.61 -3.98
N LYS A 186 -8.45 4.85 -5.19
CA LYS A 186 -7.43 3.99 -5.81
C LYS A 186 -6.13 3.98 -5.01
N LEU A 187 -5.72 5.11 -4.45
CA LEU A 187 -4.54 5.20 -3.58
C LEU A 187 -4.75 4.41 -2.29
N CYS A 188 -5.92 4.54 -1.66
CA CYS A 188 -6.30 3.72 -0.51
C CYS A 188 -6.28 2.22 -0.83
N GLN A 189 -6.77 1.82 -2.02
CA GLN A 189 -6.71 0.43 -2.48
C GLN A 189 -5.26 -0.08 -2.59
N ALA A 190 -4.35 0.75 -3.13
CA ALA A 190 -2.93 0.41 -3.23
C ALA A 190 -2.29 0.26 -1.83
N ARG A 191 -2.55 1.21 -0.92
CA ARG A 191 -2.06 1.17 0.47
C ARG A 191 -2.57 -0.05 1.23
N ILE A 192 -3.87 -0.35 1.16
CA ILE A 192 -4.44 -1.54 1.81
C ILE A 192 -3.80 -2.81 1.26
N SER A 193 -3.56 -2.89 -0.04
CA SER A 193 -2.87 -4.03 -0.65
C SER A 193 -1.44 -4.20 -0.11
N ASP A 194 -0.73 -3.10 0.12
CA ASP A 194 0.61 -3.09 0.72
C ASP A 194 0.58 -3.58 2.18
N TYR A 195 -0.30 -3.01 3.03
CA TYR A 195 -0.49 -3.47 4.41
C TYR A 195 -0.90 -4.95 4.51
N SER A 196 -1.79 -5.41 3.63
CA SER A 196 -2.25 -6.81 3.58
C SER A 196 -1.27 -7.75 2.87
N ARG A 197 -0.04 -7.30 2.57
CA ARG A 197 1.06 -8.06 1.95
C ARG A 197 0.73 -8.61 0.55
N LYS A 198 -0.27 -8.04 -0.11
CA LYS A 198 -0.59 -8.27 -1.52
C LYS A 198 0.32 -7.38 -2.39
N PHE A 199 1.62 -7.56 -2.26
CA PHE A 199 2.61 -6.62 -2.80
C PHE A 199 2.58 -6.47 -4.32
N LEU A 200 2.30 -7.55 -5.07
CA LEU A 200 2.19 -7.46 -6.53
C LEU A 200 1.02 -6.57 -6.97
N GLU A 201 -0.11 -6.73 -6.28
CA GLU A 201 -1.31 -5.94 -6.48
C GLU A 201 -1.08 -4.47 -6.10
N ALA A 202 -0.41 -4.22 -4.98
CA ALA A 202 0.00 -2.89 -4.55
C ALA A 202 0.94 -2.24 -5.58
N ALA A 203 1.97 -2.96 -6.02
CA ALA A 203 2.99 -2.48 -6.95
C ALA A 203 2.36 -2.03 -8.29
N SER A 204 1.49 -2.85 -8.87
CA SER A 204 0.80 -2.50 -10.11
C SER A 204 -0.07 -1.25 -9.96
N ARG A 205 -0.85 -1.15 -8.86
CA ARG A 205 -1.72 0.02 -8.62
C ARG A 205 -0.94 1.30 -8.38
N TYR A 206 0.15 1.22 -7.60
CA TYR A 206 1.05 2.36 -7.42
C TYR A 206 1.71 2.79 -8.73
N HIS A 207 2.13 1.83 -9.56
CA HIS A 207 2.72 2.13 -10.87
C HIS A 207 1.70 2.81 -11.79
N GLU A 208 0.47 2.30 -11.86
CA GLU A 208 -0.63 2.92 -12.62
C GLU A 208 -0.92 4.35 -12.15
N LEU A 209 -1.00 4.59 -10.84
CA LEU A 209 -1.23 5.92 -10.28
C LEU A 209 -0.08 6.88 -10.58
N SER A 210 1.17 6.40 -10.63
CA SER A 210 2.34 7.22 -10.94
C SER A 210 2.30 7.87 -12.33
N TYR A 211 1.44 7.40 -13.25
CA TYR A 211 1.26 7.99 -14.58
C TYR A 211 0.12 9.01 -14.67
N VAL A 212 -0.68 9.18 -13.61
CA VAL A 212 -1.84 10.08 -13.63
C VAL A 212 -1.38 11.54 -13.55
N GLY A 213 -1.39 12.27 -14.66
CA GLY A 213 -0.90 13.66 -14.72
C GLY A 213 -1.68 14.70 -13.90
N GLU A 214 -2.82 14.33 -13.32
CA GLU A 214 -3.58 15.16 -12.37
C GLU A 214 -2.96 15.15 -10.96
N ILE A 215 -2.10 14.18 -10.67
CA ILE A 215 -1.39 14.04 -9.40
C ILE A 215 -0.08 14.82 -9.48
N ASP A 216 0.26 15.52 -8.40
CA ASP A 216 1.50 16.28 -8.28
C ASP A 216 2.74 15.41 -8.59
N GLU A 217 3.78 16.03 -9.14
CA GLU A 217 4.99 15.31 -9.54
C GLU A 217 5.71 14.63 -8.36
N GLU A 218 5.74 15.27 -7.19
CA GLU A 218 6.34 14.69 -5.99
C GLU A 218 5.53 13.47 -5.52
N GLU A 219 4.20 13.58 -5.50
CA GLU A 219 3.31 12.47 -5.16
C GLU A 219 3.45 11.31 -6.15
N ARG A 220 3.51 11.58 -7.46
CA ARG A 220 3.74 10.56 -8.49
C ARG A 220 5.08 9.86 -8.30
N ARG A 221 6.13 10.61 -7.93
CA ARG A 221 7.45 10.05 -7.62
C ARG A 221 7.40 9.16 -6.38
N HIS A 222 6.67 9.56 -5.33
CA HIS A 222 6.43 8.72 -4.15
C HIS A 222 5.67 7.45 -4.48
N MET A 223 4.65 7.51 -5.34
CA MET A 223 3.92 6.33 -5.81
C MET A 223 4.83 5.39 -6.61
N LEU A 224 5.68 5.91 -7.49
CA LEU A 224 6.64 5.09 -8.23
C LEU A 224 7.64 4.39 -7.29
N LEU A 225 8.15 5.11 -6.27
CA LEU A 225 8.99 4.54 -5.23
C LEU A 225 8.27 3.41 -4.46
N ALA A 226 7.01 3.62 -4.09
CA ALA A 226 6.19 2.61 -3.43
C ALA A 226 5.95 1.38 -4.33
N ALA A 227 5.77 1.60 -5.64
CA ALA A 227 5.63 0.52 -6.62
C ALA A 227 6.88 -0.37 -6.68
N VAL A 228 8.07 0.25 -6.79
CA VAL A 228 9.36 -0.47 -6.76
C VAL A 228 9.53 -1.23 -5.45
N THR A 229 9.23 -0.58 -4.33
CA THR A 229 9.34 -1.18 -2.99
C THR A 229 8.48 -2.43 -2.87
N CYS A 230 7.19 -2.34 -3.26
CA CYS A 230 6.28 -3.48 -3.25
C CYS A 230 6.73 -4.59 -4.22
N ALA A 231 7.18 -4.24 -5.42
CA ALA A 231 7.67 -5.23 -6.40
C ALA A 231 8.88 -6.02 -5.86
N VAL A 232 9.78 -5.34 -5.15
CA VAL A 232 10.94 -5.96 -4.48
C VAL A 232 10.49 -6.92 -3.39
N LEU A 233 9.54 -6.53 -2.53
CA LEU A 233 9.02 -7.34 -1.42
C LEU A 233 8.14 -8.52 -1.86
N ALA A 234 7.61 -8.50 -3.07
CA ALA A 234 6.76 -9.56 -3.58
C ALA A 234 7.50 -10.92 -3.67
N PRO A 235 6.79 -12.06 -3.49
CA PRO A 235 7.37 -13.39 -3.67
C PRO A 235 7.89 -13.62 -5.09
N ALA A 236 9.01 -14.33 -5.20
CA ALA A 236 9.65 -14.54 -6.49
C ALA A 236 8.78 -15.40 -7.45
N GLY A 237 8.66 -15.00 -8.72
CA GLY A 237 7.88 -15.74 -9.73
C GLY A 237 7.51 -14.91 -10.96
N PRO A 238 6.82 -15.50 -11.96
CA PRO A 238 6.61 -14.88 -13.28
C PRO A 238 5.83 -13.56 -13.25
N ASN A 239 4.83 -13.45 -12.37
CA ASN A 239 4.06 -12.21 -12.19
C ASN A 239 4.96 -11.06 -11.70
N ARG A 240 5.85 -11.37 -10.76
CA ARG A 240 6.81 -10.41 -10.20
C ARG A 240 7.81 -9.96 -11.26
N SER A 241 8.37 -10.89 -12.02
CA SER A 241 9.33 -10.57 -13.09
C SER A 241 8.71 -9.63 -14.13
N ARG A 242 7.42 -9.81 -14.48
CA ARG A 242 6.70 -8.87 -15.36
C ARG A 242 6.59 -7.46 -14.79
N VAL A 243 6.24 -7.33 -13.51
CA VAL A 243 6.15 -6.02 -12.84
C VAL A 243 7.52 -5.36 -12.76
N LEU A 244 8.57 -6.10 -12.39
CA LEU A 244 9.95 -5.60 -12.37
C LEU A 244 10.42 -5.15 -13.76
N ALA A 245 10.06 -5.88 -14.83
CA ALA A 245 10.37 -5.49 -16.20
C ALA A 245 9.69 -4.17 -16.60
N SER A 246 8.43 -3.98 -16.20
CA SER A 246 7.68 -2.75 -16.43
C SER A 246 8.34 -1.56 -15.73
N LEU A 247 8.71 -1.74 -14.46
CA LEU A 247 9.37 -0.71 -13.64
C LEU A 247 10.78 -0.39 -14.14
N TYR A 248 11.58 -1.40 -14.50
CA TYR A 248 12.96 -1.18 -14.97
C TYR A 248 13.02 -0.45 -16.32
N ARG A 249 12.01 -0.61 -17.19
CA ARG A 249 11.89 0.12 -18.46
C ARG A 249 11.38 1.56 -18.28
N ASP A 250 10.87 1.90 -17.10
CA ASP A 250 10.44 3.25 -16.79
C ASP A 250 11.67 4.09 -16.41
N GLU A 251 12.06 5.00 -17.31
CA GLU A 251 13.25 5.85 -17.15
C GLU A 251 13.23 6.67 -15.85
N ARG A 252 12.04 6.99 -15.33
CA ARG A 252 11.87 7.74 -14.07
C ARG A 252 12.39 6.96 -12.85
N THR A 253 12.54 5.64 -12.97
CA THR A 253 13.06 4.82 -11.87
C THR A 253 14.56 4.99 -11.66
N VAL A 254 15.30 5.47 -12.66
CA VAL A 254 16.76 5.66 -12.59
C VAL A 254 17.14 6.64 -11.47
N ASP A 255 16.32 7.67 -11.25
CA ASP A 255 16.54 8.69 -10.23
C ASP A 255 16.09 8.25 -8.83
N LEU A 256 15.54 7.05 -8.66
CA LEU A 256 15.08 6.56 -7.37
C LEU A 256 16.22 5.96 -6.56
N PRO A 257 16.23 6.14 -5.23
CA PRO A 257 17.23 5.49 -4.36
C PRO A 257 17.17 3.96 -4.42
N THR A 258 16.04 3.39 -4.86
CA THR A 258 15.80 1.96 -4.99
C THR A 258 16.21 1.38 -6.36
N TYR A 259 16.78 2.19 -7.26
CA TYR A 259 17.13 1.74 -8.61
C TYR A 259 18.16 0.60 -8.61
N ASN A 260 19.16 0.65 -7.73
CA ASN A 260 20.19 -0.40 -7.65
C ASN A 260 19.55 -1.78 -7.39
N ILE A 261 18.71 -1.89 -6.37
CA ILE A 261 18.04 -3.16 -6.06
C ILE A 261 17.05 -3.57 -7.17
N LEU A 262 16.33 -2.61 -7.77
CA LEU A 262 15.44 -2.87 -8.90
C LEU A 262 16.20 -3.49 -10.08
N SER A 263 17.31 -2.87 -10.48
CA SER A 263 18.13 -3.32 -11.60
C SER A 263 18.67 -4.74 -11.37
N LYS A 264 19.17 -5.03 -10.16
CA LYS A 264 19.68 -6.35 -9.81
C LYS A 264 18.60 -7.40 -9.74
N MET A 265 17.42 -7.04 -9.25
CA MET A 265 16.30 -7.99 -9.20
C MET A 265 15.72 -8.28 -10.57
N PHE A 266 15.71 -7.29 -11.47
CA PHE A 266 15.27 -7.51 -12.85
C PHE A 266 16.29 -8.31 -13.66
N LEU A 267 17.60 -8.06 -13.49
CA LEU A 267 18.67 -8.76 -14.21
C LEU A 267 19.05 -10.11 -13.57
N ASP A 268 18.24 -10.60 -12.62
CA ASP A 268 18.48 -11.84 -11.89
C ASP A 268 19.89 -11.95 -11.27
N HIS A 269 20.41 -10.82 -10.78
CA HIS A 269 21.67 -10.79 -10.05
C HIS A 269 21.46 -11.21 -8.58
N ILE A 270 22.45 -11.87 -8.01
CA ILE A 270 22.48 -12.19 -6.57
C ILE A 270 22.64 -10.88 -5.78
N LEU A 271 21.72 -10.67 -4.83
CA LEU A 271 21.73 -9.53 -3.91
C LEU A 271 22.66 -9.80 -2.72
N ARG A 272 23.57 -8.85 -2.45
CA ARG A 272 24.51 -8.95 -1.32
C ARG A 272 23.93 -8.30 -0.07
N SER A 273 24.36 -8.78 1.10
CA SER A 273 23.87 -8.29 2.41
C SER A 273 23.94 -6.77 2.59
N ALA A 274 24.99 -6.11 2.09
CA ALA A 274 25.13 -4.65 2.20
C ALA A 274 24.00 -3.89 1.50
N GLU A 275 23.63 -4.34 0.30
CA GLU A 275 22.61 -3.70 -0.54
C GLU A 275 21.21 -3.95 0.00
N VAL A 276 20.98 -5.15 0.55
CA VAL A 276 19.73 -5.49 1.24
C VAL A 276 19.54 -4.62 2.48
N LYS A 277 20.58 -4.42 3.29
CA LYS A 277 20.54 -3.56 4.47
C LYS A 277 20.35 -2.08 4.13
N GLU A 278 20.85 -1.63 2.98
CA GLU A 278 20.60 -0.27 2.50
C GLU A 278 19.15 -0.10 2.10
N PHE A 279 18.58 -1.05 1.35
CA PHE A 279 17.17 -1.06 0.98
C PHE A 279 16.24 -1.18 2.20
N GLU A 280 16.59 -2.01 3.17
CA GLU A 280 15.80 -2.22 4.40
C GLU A 280 15.56 -0.92 5.18
N LYS A 281 16.52 0.04 5.15
CA LYS A 281 16.36 1.35 5.78
C LYS A 281 15.29 2.23 5.13
N SER A 282 14.92 1.93 3.89
CA SER A 282 13.87 2.67 3.15
C SER A 282 12.47 2.12 3.39
N LEU A 283 12.35 0.96 4.06
CA LEU A 283 11.08 0.30 4.32
C LEU A 283 10.32 0.93 5.47
N LYS A 284 8.99 0.94 5.35
CA LYS A 284 8.08 1.35 6.42
C LYS A 284 7.94 0.27 7.49
N GLN A 285 7.46 0.66 8.67
CA GLN A 285 7.35 -0.25 9.82
C GLN A 285 6.48 -1.47 9.51
N HIS A 286 5.35 -1.30 8.82
CA HIS A 286 4.49 -2.41 8.41
C HIS A 286 5.15 -3.39 7.41
N GLN A 287 6.11 -2.91 6.62
CA GLN A 287 6.86 -3.73 5.64
C GLN A 287 8.00 -4.53 6.30
N LEU A 288 8.48 -4.10 7.46
CA LEU A 288 9.48 -4.79 8.28
C LEU A 288 8.89 -5.91 9.14
N ALA A 289 7.62 -6.27 8.92
CA ALA A 289 6.94 -7.28 9.72
C ALA A 289 7.68 -8.63 9.75
N LYS A 290 7.89 -9.14 10.96
CA LYS A 290 8.54 -10.42 11.19
C LYS A 290 7.65 -11.57 10.73
N ILE A 291 8.26 -12.57 10.10
CA ILE A 291 7.59 -13.82 9.75
C ILE A 291 7.78 -14.81 10.91
N ALA A 292 6.71 -15.50 11.29
CA ALA A 292 6.83 -16.63 12.20
C ALA A 292 7.58 -17.78 11.51
N ILE A 293 8.68 -18.24 12.13
CA ILE A 293 9.45 -19.39 11.65
C ILE A 293 8.52 -20.61 11.59
N SER A 294 8.41 -21.25 10.43
CA SER A 294 7.55 -22.42 10.26
C SER A 294 8.06 -23.58 11.11
N SER A 295 7.14 -24.44 11.60
CA SER A 295 7.49 -25.68 12.30
C SER A 295 8.48 -26.55 11.48
N ASN A 296 8.32 -26.55 10.15
CA ASN A 296 9.22 -27.26 9.23
C ASN A 296 10.63 -26.64 9.19
N ASP A 297 10.74 -25.32 9.31
CA ASP A 297 12.02 -24.62 9.33
C ASP A 297 12.79 -24.90 10.65
N ARG A 298 12.05 -25.11 11.76
CA ARG A 298 12.64 -25.57 13.03
C ARG A 298 13.11 -27.02 12.94
N LEU A 299 12.33 -27.92 12.33
CA LEU A 299 12.70 -29.33 12.17
C LEU A 299 13.95 -29.50 11.28
N ALA A 300 14.09 -28.68 10.23
CA ALA A 300 15.26 -28.67 9.36
C ALA A 300 16.56 -28.28 10.08
N SER A 301 16.48 -27.60 11.22
CA SER A 301 17.64 -27.24 12.05
C SER A 301 18.18 -28.37 12.91
N ILE A 302 17.36 -29.40 13.16
CA ILE A 302 17.69 -30.52 14.06
C ILE A 302 18.36 -31.68 13.28
N GLY A 303 18.16 -31.76 11.96
CA GLY A 303 18.50 -32.94 11.16
C GLY A 303 19.87 -32.98 10.47
N ASN A 304 20.68 -31.91 10.54
CA ASN A 304 21.92 -31.79 9.75
C ASN A 304 23.15 -31.37 10.58
N ASP A 305 23.26 -31.86 11.82
CA ASP A 305 24.53 -31.87 12.56
C ASP A 305 25.38 -33.05 12.07
N ASP A 306 25.83 -32.99 10.81
CA ASP A 306 26.86 -33.88 10.32
C ASP A 306 28.15 -33.43 11.02
N GLY A 307 28.63 -34.21 11.99
CA GLY A 307 29.73 -33.89 12.91
C GLY A 307 31.12 -33.73 12.27
N GLY A 308 31.21 -33.03 11.14
CA GLY A 308 32.46 -32.52 10.55
C GLY A 308 32.69 -31.08 11.00
N ASP A 309 33.97 -30.68 11.02
CA ASP A 309 34.47 -29.35 11.41
C ASP A 309 33.46 -28.23 11.10
N MET A 310 32.76 -27.78 12.15
CA MET A 310 31.93 -26.58 12.11
C MET A 310 32.86 -25.42 11.78
N ASP A 311 32.79 -24.94 10.53
CA ASP A 311 33.38 -23.67 10.15
C ASP A 311 32.77 -22.61 11.10
N PRO A 312 33.58 -21.94 11.95
CA PRO A 312 33.06 -20.96 12.91
C PRO A 312 32.35 -19.79 12.23
N ASN A 313 32.49 -19.64 10.91
CA ASN A 313 31.83 -18.61 10.11
C ASN A 313 30.57 -19.11 9.36
N ALA A 314 30.13 -20.35 9.58
CA ALA A 314 28.91 -20.88 8.98
C ALA A 314 27.63 -20.28 9.59
N SER A 315 26.65 -19.96 8.75
CA SER A 315 25.38 -19.39 9.20
C SER A 315 24.56 -20.39 10.01
N THR A 316 24.05 -19.96 11.16
CA THR A 316 23.14 -20.75 12.02
C THR A 316 21.66 -20.46 11.73
N ARG A 317 21.36 -19.68 10.69
CA ARG A 317 20.00 -19.26 10.36
C ARG A 317 19.22 -20.38 9.70
N THR A 318 18.02 -20.62 10.20
CA THR A 318 17.20 -21.77 9.78
C THR A 318 16.06 -21.37 8.85
N GLY A 319 15.92 -20.08 8.53
CA GLY A 319 14.89 -19.56 7.66
C GLY A 319 14.81 -18.04 7.67
N PRO A 320 13.87 -17.47 6.90
CA PRO A 320 13.67 -16.03 6.82
C PRO A 320 13.01 -15.47 8.08
N SER A 321 13.43 -14.27 8.45
CA SER A 321 12.98 -13.53 9.63
C SER A 321 11.97 -12.43 9.31
N THR A 322 12.04 -11.84 8.12
CA THR A 322 11.15 -10.78 7.64
C THR A 322 10.63 -11.10 6.22
N VAL A 323 9.65 -10.33 5.76
CA VAL A 323 9.13 -10.39 4.38
C VAL A 323 10.24 -10.13 3.36
N LEU A 324 11.03 -9.07 3.57
CA LEU A 324 12.18 -8.75 2.72
C LEU A 324 13.18 -9.90 2.69
N ASP A 325 13.55 -10.42 3.85
CA ASP A 325 14.52 -11.50 3.99
C ASP A 325 14.09 -12.75 3.21
N ARG A 326 12.80 -13.11 3.31
CA ARG A 326 12.23 -14.18 2.49
C ARG A 326 12.31 -13.89 0.99
N ALA A 327 11.88 -12.70 0.57
CA ALA A 327 11.86 -12.32 -0.85
C ALA A 327 13.27 -12.33 -1.45
N VAL A 328 14.26 -11.84 -0.71
CA VAL A 328 15.68 -11.83 -1.11
C VAL A 328 16.24 -13.23 -1.21
N MET A 329 15.98 -14.11 -0.23
CA MET A 329 16.46 -15.49 -0.27
C MET A 329 15.84 -16.28 -1.45
N GLU A 330 14.53 -16.14 -1.66
CA GLU A 330 13.85 -16.76 -2.81
C GLU A 330 14.39 -16.23 -4.15
N HIS A 331 14.64 -14.91 -4.23
CA HIS A 331 15.27 -14.28 -5.41
C HIS A 331 16.68 -14.80 -5.66
N ASN A 332 17.54 -14.81 -4.64
CA ASN A 332 18.92 -15.28 -4.75
C ASN A 332 19.00 -16.75 -5.15
N LEU A 333 18.03 -17.57 -4.72
CA LEU A 333 17.92 -18.96 -5.15
C LEU A 333 17.60 -19.08 -6.65
N LEU A 334 16.66 -18.28 -7.17
CA LEU A 334 16.39 -18.24 -8.62
C LEU A 334 17.58 -17.72 -9.40
N ALA A 335 18.21 -16.63 -8.95
CA ALA A 335 19.44 -16.11 -9.55
C ALA A 335 20.55 -17.18 -9.59
N SER A 336 20.68 -17.98 -8.54
CA SER A 336 21.63 -19.10 -8.50
C SER A 336 21.31 -20.17 -9.55
N SER A 337 20.03 -20.44 -9.82
CA SER A 337 19.62 -21.41 -10.85
C SER A 337 20.00 -21.00 -12.28
N ASN A 338 20.16 -19.69 -12.54
CA ASN A 338 20.62 -19.17 -13.81
C ASN A 338 22.15 -19.28 -13.98
N ILE A 339 22.90 -19.33 -12.87
CA ILE A 339 24.37 -19.33 -12.86
C ILE A 339 24.92 -20.76 -12.81
N TYR A 340 24.34 -21.61 -11.96
CA TYR A 340 24.83 -22.95 -11.67
C TYR A 340 24.01 -24.01 -12.41
N ASN A 341 24.66 -25.06 -12.91
CA ASN A 341 23.92 -26.27 -13.35
C ASN A 341 23.49 -27.12 -12.14
N ASN A 342 24.35 -27.18 -11.12
CA ASN A 342 24.08 -27.81 -9.84
C ASN A 342 24.86 -27.10 -8.72
N ILE A 343 24.40 -27.24 -7.48
CA ILE A 343 25.05 -26.68 -6.30
C ILE A 343 24.81 -27.54 -5.06
N THR A 344 25.79 -27.64 -4.17
CA THR A 344 25.64 -28.38 -2.90
C THR A 344 24.78 -27.59 -1.91
N PHE A 345 24.13 -28.27 -0.97
CA PHE A 345 23.35 -27.60 0.09
C PHE A 345 24.21 -26.64 0.91
N ARG A 346 25.48 -27.00 1.17
CA ARG A 346 26.44 -26.12 1.86
C ARG A 346 26.79 -24.88 1.03
N GLY A 347 27.05 -25.06 -0.26
CA GLY A 347 27.36 -23.94 -1.17
C GLY A 347 26.18 -22.99 -1.31
N LEU A 348 24.96 -23.52 -1.46
CA LEU A 348 23.75 -22.70 -1.52
C LEU A 348 23.47 -22.01 -0.18
N GLY A 349 23.63 -22.71 0.96
CA GLY A 349 23.48 -22.13 2.29
C GLY A 349 24.41 -20.93 2.52
N ALA A 350 25.67 -21.03 2.07
CA ALA A 350 26.62 -19.91 2.16
C ALA A 350 26.20 -18.69 1.32
N LEU A 351 25.57 -18.90 0.14
CA LEU A 351 25.06 -17.82 -0.70
C LEU A 351 23.81 -17.15 -0.13
N LEU A 352 22.95 -17.92 0.54
CA LEU A 352 21.68 -17.46 1.08
C LEU A 352 21.74 -17.02 2.54
N ASP A 353 22.90 -17.16 3.21
CA ASP A 353 23.05 -16.99 4.67
C ASP A 353 22.07 -17.90 5.44
N LEU A 354 22.09 -19.20 5.12
CA LEU A 354 21.25 -20.25 5.71
C LEU A 354 22.07 -21.51 6.04
N THR A 355 21.58 -22.30 6.99
CA THR A 355 22.08 -23.66 7.20
C THR A 355 21.78 -24.53 5.96
N PRO A 356 22.59 -25.58 5.69
CA PRO A 356 22.37 -26.45 4.53
C PRO A 356 20.96 -27.07 4.47
N GLY A 357 20.43 -27.51 5.61
CA GLY A 357 19.07 -28.07 5.69
C GLY A 357 17.97 -27.03 5.44
N ALA A 358 18.18 -25.77 5.83
CA ALA A 358 17.25 -24.69 5.54
C ALA A 358 17.28 -24.30 4.05
N ALA A 359 18.47 -24.26 3.43
CA ALA A 359 18.61 -24.03 2.00
C ALA A 359 17.91 -25.11 1.16
N GLU A 360 18.07 -26.38 1.53
CA GLU A 360 17.34 -27.50 0.92
C GLU A 360 15.82 -27.33 1.06
N THR A 361 15.35 -27.01 2.27
CA THR A 361 13.91 -26.84 2.55
C THR A 361 13.31 -25.70 1.72
N MET A 362 14.05 -24.60 1.56
CA MET A 362 13.64 -23.49 0.71
C MET A 362 13.55 -23.89 -0.76
N ALA A 363 14.58 -24.56 -1.30
CA ALA A 363 14.57 -25.04 -2.67
C ALA A 363 13.44 -26.03 -2.94
N ARG A 364 13.19 -26.96 -2.02
CA ARG A 364 12.09 -27.92 -2.09
C ARG A 364 10.74 -27.20 -2.21
N LYS A 365 10.47 -26.21 -1.35
CA LYS A 365 9.23 -25.41 -1.39
C LYS A 365 9.07 -24.66 -2.71
N MET A 366 10.15 -24.09 -3.26
CA MET A 366 10.08 -23.36 -4.54
C MET A 366 9.85 -24.29 -5.75
N ILE A 367 10.42 -25.50 -5.72
CA ILE A 367 10.18 -26.54 -6.75
C ILE A 367 8.74 -27.04 -6.67
N GLU A 368 8.25 -27.38 -5.46
CA GLU A 368 6.87 -27.85 -5.23
C GLU A 368 5.83 -26.83 -5.71
N GLN A 369 6.10 -25.53 -5.51
CA GLN A 369 5.22 -24.44 -5.94
C GLN A 369 5.34 -24.12 -7.45
N GLY A 370 6.21 -24.83 -8.20
CA GLY A 370 6.45 -24.56 -9.61
C GLY A 370 7.15 -23.23 -9.91
N ARG A 371 7.80 -22.64 -8.91
CA ARG A 371 8.50 -21.34 -9.03
C ARG A 371 9.97 -21.50 -9.38
N LEU A 372 10.56 -22.66 -9.10
CA LEU A 372 11.93 -23.06 -9.42
C LEU A 372 11.89 -24.39 -10.16
N ARG A 373 12.64 -24.55 -11.25
CA ARG A 373 12.74 -25.82 -11.97
C ARG A 373 14.05 -26.52 -11.62
N GLY A 374 13.96 -27.76 -11.14
CA GLY A 374 15.12 -28.53 -10.72
C GLY A 374 14.73 -29.79 -9.95
N SER A 375 15.74 -30.60 -9.65
CA SER A 375 15.62 -31.80 -8.83
C SER A 375 16.60 -31.74 -7.65
N ILE A 376 16.23 -32.39 -6.54
CA ILE A 376 17.04 -32.43 -5.32
C ILE A 376 17.55 -33.86 -5.14
N ASP A 377 18.86 -33.99 -5.04
CA ASP A 377 19.54 -35.22 -4.64
C ASP A 377 19.90 -35.13 -3.16
N GLN A 378 19.14 -35.83 -2.32
CA GLN A 378 19.33 -35.84 -0.87
C GLN A 378 20.51 -36.72 -0.42
N VAL A 379 20.92 -37.69 -1.24
CA VAL A 379 22.04 -38.59 -0.91
C VAL A 379 23.35 -37.84 -1.09
N ASP A 380 23.52 -37.18 -2.24
CA ASP A 380 24.72 -36.41 -2.57
C ASP A 380 24.67 -34.96 -2.05
N LYS A 381 23.56 -34.56 -1.42
CA LYS A 381 23.32 -33.22 -0.88
C LYS A 381 23.48 -32.11 -1.95
N LEU A 382 22.93 -32.37 -3.14
CA LEU A 382 23.04 -31.53 -4.34
C LEU A 382 21.65 -31.11 -4.85
N ILE A 383 21.60 -29.92 -5.43
CA ILE A 383 20.44 -29.43 -6.19
C ILE A 383 20.86 -29.34 -7.64
N TRP A 384 20.10 -29.95 -8.53
CA TRP A 384 20.26 -29.84 -9.98
C TRP A 384 19.23 -28.86 -10.51
N PHE A 385 19.69 -27.79 -11.17
CA PHE A 385 18.81 -26.81 -11.78
C PHE A 385 18.52 -27.19 -13.22
N GLU A 386 17.25 -27.09 -13.61
CA GLU A 386 16.86 -27.23 -15.01
C GLU A 386 16.92 -25.85 -15.66
N LYS A 387 17.82 -25.67 -16.64
CA LYS A 387 17.83 -24.43 -17.43
C LYS A 387 16.52 -24.31 -18.22
N ASN A 388 15.94 -23.12 -18.17
CA ASN A 388 14.69 -22.80 -18.84
C ASN A 388 14.72 -23.19 -20.33
N ARG A 389 13.64 -23.83 -20.77
CA ARG A 389 13.33 -24.15 -22.18
C ARG A 389 12.79 -22.89 -22.88
N GLU A 390 13.55 -21.80 -22.83
CA GLU A 390 13.02 -20.45 -23.08
C GLU A 390 12.80 -20.06 -24.55
N GLU A 391 13.02 -20.95 -25.53
CA GLU A 391 12.61 -20.65 -26.92
C GLU A 391 11.15 -21.03 -27.23
N ASP A 392 10.49 -21.94 -26.50
CA ASP A 392 9.12 -22.39 -26.85
C ASP A 392 8.00 -21.57 -26.19
N ASP A 393 8.18 -21.09 -24.94
CA ASP A 393 7.06 -20.48 -24.19
C ASP A 393 6.95 -18.94 -24.36
N ALA A 394 7.99 -18.27 -24.86
CA ALA A 394 8.02 -16.81 -24.99
C ALA A 394 7.26 -16.30 -26.22
N GLN A 395 7.09 -17.11 -27.26
CA GLN A 395 6.39 -16.74 -28.49
C GLN A 395 4.86 -16.86 -28.38
N GLY A 396 4.33 -17.61 -27.40
CA GLY A 396 2.90 -17.90 -27.28
C GLY A 396 2.04 -16.87 -26.52
N LYS A 397 2.61 -15.80 -25.95
CA LYS A 397 1.85 -14.90 -25.04
C LYS A 397 1.90 -13.40 -25.37
N ALA A 398 2.56 -12.99 -26.45
CA ALA A 398 2.58 -11.60 -26.90
C ALA A 398 2.53 -11.50 -28.43
N GLY A 399 1.38 -11.80 -29.03
CA GLY A 399 1.16 -11.54 -30.46
C GLY A 399 0.10 -12.44 -31.07
N GLY A 400 -1.11 -11.91 -31.27
CA GLY A 400 -2.15 -12.57 -32.06
C GLY A 400 -1.84 -12.50 -33.55
N LEU A 401 -0.85 -13.27 -34.02
CA LEU A 401 -0.55 -13.47 -35.43
C LEU A 401 -0.16 -14.92 -35.70
N GLY A 402 -1.13 -15.69 -36.22
CA GLY A 402 -0.92 -16.95 -36.94
C GLY A 402 -0.67 -18.18 -36.08
N GLU A 403 -1.40 -19.26 -36.38
CA GLU A 403 -0.99 -20.62 -36.02
C GLU A 403 0.34 -20.90 -36.72
N VAL A 404 1.43 -20.87 -35.96
CA VAL A 404 2.72 -21.43 -36.42
C VAL A 404 2.61 -22.92 -36.19
N GLU A 405 2.71 -23.71 -37.25
CA GLU A 405 2.80 -25.17 -37.17
C GLU A 405 3.86 -25.56 -36.13
N GLU A 406 3.47 -26.38 -35.14
CA GLU A 406 4.38 -26.92 -34.15
C GLU A 406 5.52 -27.63 -34.88
N ALA A 407 6.71 -27.02 -34.87
CA ALA A 407 7.91 -27.66 -35.41
C ALA A 407 8.11 -28.97 -34.65
N GLU A 408 8.17 -30.09 -35.38
CA GLU A 408 8.40 -31.42 -34.79
C GLU A 408 9.60 -31.37 -33.83
N ASP A 409 9.39 -31.90 -32.61
CA ASP A 409 10.42 -31.97 -31.56
C ASP A 409 11.56 -32.91 -32.00
N THR A 410 12.52 -32.34 -32.72
CA THR A 410 13.54 -33.08 -33.50
C THR A 410 14.79 -33.46 -32.70
N GLY A 411 14.80 -33.40 -31.36
CA GLY A 411 15.94 -33.96 -30.64
C GLY A 411 15.98 -33.84 -29.13
N ALA A 412 16.91 -34.61 -28.55
CA ALA A 412 17.22 -34.60 -27.13
C ALA A 412 17.66 -33.19 -26.65
N PRO A 413 17.46 -32.82 -25.37
CA PRO A 413 17.74 -31.46 -24.86
C PRO A 413 19.15 -30.92 -25.16
N PHE A 414 20.14 -31.80 -25.30
CA PHE A 414 21.52 -31.42 -25.61
C PHE A 414 21.73 -31.07 -27.08
N THR A 415 20.99 -31.68 -28.02
CA THR A 415 21.08 -31.32 -29.45
C THR A 415 20.45 -29.96 -29.69
N LYS A 416 19.30 -29.67 -29.06
CA LYS A 416 18.69 -28.32 -29.11
C LYS A 416 19.65 -27.23 -28.64
N ARG A 417 20.35 -27.44 -27.52
CA ARG A 417 21.36 -26.47 -27.03
C ARG A 417 22.50 -26.27 -28.03
N TRP A 418 22.95 -27.34 -28.67
CA TRP A 418 23.99 -27.27 -29.69
C TRP A 418 23.51 -26.46 -30.90
N ASP A 419 22.28 -26.70 -31.36
CA ASP A 419 21.67 -25.95 -32.47
C ASP A 419 21.51 -24.47 -32.15
N THR A 420 21.08 -24.12 -30.93
CA THR A 420 21.01 -22.72 -30.48
C THR A 420 22.40 -22.05 -30.52
N GLN A 421 23.47 -22.75 -30.09
CA GLN A 421 24.83 -22.20 -30.14
C GLN A 421 25.34 -22.00 -31.58
N ILE A 422 25.01 -22.91 -32.49
CA ILE A 422 25.31 -22.75 -33.92
C ILE A 422 24.60 -21.48 -34.45
N ARG A 423 23.31 -21.32 -34.15
CA ARG A 423 22.50 -20.16 -34.57
C ARG A 423 23.08 -18.85 -34.05
N LEU A 424 23.42 -18.77 -32.76
CA LEU A 424 24.04 -17.58 -32.16
C LEU A 424 25.38 -17.24 -32.81
N THR A 425 26.21 -18.27 -33.07
CA THR A 425 27.51 -18.07 -33.71
C THR A 425 27.35 -17.55 -35.14
N ALA A 426 26.39 -18.09 -35.91
CA ALA A 426 26.08 -17.62 -37.25
C ALA A 426 25.57 -16.16 -37.24
N ALA A 427 24.64 -15.82 -36.34
CA ALA A 427 24.12 -14.46 -36.20
C ALA A 427 25.22 -13.44 -35.80
N HIS A 428 26.16 -13.84 -34.95
CA HIS A 428 27.32 -12.99 -34.64
C HIS A 428 28.21 -12.76 -35.86
N VAL A 429 28.43 -13.78 -36.68
CA VAL A 429 29.19 -13.63 -37.94
C VAL A 429 28.47 -12.64 -38.86
N GLU A 430 27.16 -12.78 -39.04
CA GLU A 430 26.36 -11.83 -39.84
C GLU A 430 26.46 -10.40 -39.32
N SER A 431 26.32 -10.19 -38.01
CA SER A 431 26.45 -8.87 -37.38
C SER A 431 27.84 -8.26 -37.58
N ILE A 432 28.91 -9.05 -37.44
CA ILE A 432 30.28 -8.60 -37.68
C ILE A 432 30.46 -8.22 -39.15
N VAL A 433 29.99 -9.06 -40.07
CA VAL A 433 30.06 -8.81 -41.53
C VAL A 433 29.30 -7.54 -41.90
N GLN A 434 28.10 -7.34 -41.35
CA GLN A 434 27.33 -6.11 -41.54
C GLN A 434 28.11 -4.88 -41.07
N HIS A 435 28.68 -4.91 -39.86
CA HIS A 435 29.47 -3.80 -39.31
C HIS A 435 30.74 -3.50 -40.14
N LEU A 436 31.40 -4.53 -40.66
CA LEU A 436 32.56 -4.38 -41.54
C LEU A 436 32.16 -3.77 -42.89
N THR A 437 30.98 -4.13 -43.40
CA THR A 437 30.43 -3.59 -44.65
C THR A 437 30.04 -2.12 -44.49
N GLU A 438 29.36 -1.76 -43.40
CA GLU A 438 28.99 -0.38 -43.06
C GLU A 438 30.22 0.53 -42.90
N LYS A 439 31.33 -0.01 -42.40
CA LYS A 439 32.62 0.69 -42.30
C LYS A 439 33.44 0.69 -43.60
N GLY A 440 32.95 0.06 -44.67
CA GLY A 440 33.64 -0.05 -45.95
C GLY A 440 34.93 -0.88 -45.92
N LEU A 441 35.10 -1.73 -44.90
CA LEU A 441 36.26 -2.60 -44.73
C LEU A 441 36.12 -3.92 -45.51
N VAL A 442 34.88 -4.29 -45.86
CA VAL A 442 34.55 -5.43 -46.70
C VAL A 442 33.54 -4.98 -47.75
N THR A 443 33.80 -5.32 -49.01
CA THR A 443 32.90 -5.08 -50.14
C THR A 443 32.53 -6.41 -50.75
N PHE A 444 31.25 -6.76 -50.73
CA PHE A 444 30.76 -7.91 -51.48
C PHE A 444 30.47 -7.45 -52.91
N SER A 445 31.27 -7.93 -53.86
CA SER A 445 30.93 -7.81 -55.27
C SER A 445 29.62 -8.55 -55.48
N VAL A 446 28.57 -7.85 -55.85
CA VAL A 446 27.36 -8.49 -56.39
C VAL A 446 27.80 -9.10 -57.71
N GLU A 447 28.11 -10.39 -57.73
CA GLU A 447 28.18 -11.12 -58.99
C GLU A 447 26.74 -11.21 -59.51
N ASP A 448 26.42 -10.34 -60.48
CA ASP A 448 25.21 -10.40 -61.29
C ASP A 448 25.11 -11.83 -61.86
N LYS A 449 24.10 -12.58 -61.40
CA LYS A 449 23.66 -13.82 -62.04
C LYS A 449 22.64 -13.53 -63.12
#